data_AF-A0A183PY81-F1
#
_entry.id   AF-A0A183PY81-F1
#
_cell.length_a   1.000
_cell.length_b   1.000
_cell.length_c   1.000
_cell.angle_alpha   90.00
_cell.angle_beta   90.00
_cell.angle_gamma   90.00
#
_symmetry.space_group_name_H-M   'P 1'
#
loop_
_entity.id
_entity.type
_entity.pdbx_description
1 polymer ?
#
loop_
_entity_poly.entity_id
_entity_poly.type
_entity_poly.pdbx_seq_one_letter_code
_entity_poly.pdbx_strand_id
1 'polypeptide(L)'
;MYEMLRKLEPPVGFGQNCPYRLAYKKLIRMNMPLDSAGTVHFTTTLFALVRESLGIKMAPAEFMDIKDAELRETIKTLWPVQAKRSLDLLLPPDSGKLKLFYIIGLCE
;
A
#
# COMPACT_ATOMS: atom_id res chain seq x y z
N MET A 1 -10.86 6.91 -4.72
CA MET A 1 -9.95 6.64 -3.58
C MET A 1 -9.74 7.88 -2.71
N TYR A 2 -9.16 8.97 -3.21
CA TYR A 2 -8.86 10.17 -2.40
C TYR A 2 -10.08 10.71 -1.63
N GLU A 3 -11.22 10.91 -2.30
CA GLU A 3 -12.47 11.37 -1.67
C GLU A 3 -12.96 10.44 -0.55
N MET A 4 -12.70 9.14 -0.66
CA MET A 4 -13.02 8.18 0.40
C MET A 4 -12.09 8.40 1.62
N LEU A 5 -10.79 8.54 1.38
CA LEU A 5 -9.80 8.72 2.45
C LEU A 5 -9.92 10.06 3.17
N ARG A 6 -10.48 11.07 2.50
CA ARG A 6 -10.80 12.38 3.09
C ARG A 6 -11.94 12.32 4.13
N LYS A 7 -12.85 11.36 3.99
CA LYS A 7 -13.95 11.13 4.96
C LYS A 7 -13.51 10.35 6.20
N LEU A 8 -12.38 9.66 6.14
CA LEU A 8 -11.80 8.97 7.27
C LEU A 8 -10.90 9.93 8.06
N GLU A 9 -11.00 9.91 9.38
CA GLU A 9 -10.14 10.74 10.23
C GLU A 9 -8.73 10.13 10.38
N PRO A 10 -7.69 10.95 10.59
CA PRO A 10 -6.38 10.47 11.01
C PRO A 10 -6.50 9.60 12.27
N PRO A 11 -5.72 8.51 12.43
CA PRO A 11 -4.51 8.14 11.70
C PRO A 11 -4.72 7.32 10.41
N VAL A 12 -5.90 6.70 10.25
CA VAL A 12 -6.21 5.80 9.12
C VAL A 12 -6.60 6.57 7.86
N GLY A 13 -7.24 7.73 8.00
CA GLY A 13 -7.60 8.58 6.88
C GLY A 13 -6.76 9.84 6.77
N PHE A 14 -7.18 10.73 5.88
CA PHE A 14 -6.57 12.04 5.70
C PHE A 14 -7.32 13.15 6.44
N GLY A 15 -8.61 12.98 6.68
CA GLY A 15 -9.48 14.03 7.23
C GLY A 15 -9.81 15.12 6.21
N GLN A 16 -10.87 15.88 6.49
CA GLN A 16 -11.45 16.84 5.53
C GLN A 16 -10.52 17.98 5.14
N ASN A 17 -9.53 18.31 5.98
CA ASN A 17 -8.63 19.45 5.80
C ASN A 17 -7.25 19.08 5.24
N CYS A 18 -7.02 17.82 4.84
CA CYS A 18 -5.70 17.40 4.38
C CYS A 18 -5.34 17.96 2.99
N PRO A 19 -4.18 18.61 2.83
CA PRO A 19 -3.73 19.12 1.55
C PRO A 19 -3.40 17.96 0.59
N TYR A 20 -3.79 18.13 -0.68
CA TYR A 20 -3.60 17.12 -1.74
C TYR A 20 -2.17 16.59 -1.82
N ARG A 21 -1.16 17.46 -1.75
CA ARG A 21 0.25 17.06 -1.85
C ARG A 21 0.67 16.07 -0.75
N LEU A 22 0.18 16.25 0.48
CA LEU A 22 0.48 15.36 1.60
C LEU A 22 -0.22 14.02 1.43
N ALA A 23 -1.49 14.04 1.01
CA ALA A 23 -2.27 12.85 0.74
C ALA A 23 -1.65 12.00 -0.38
N TYR A 24 -1.31 12.60 -1.52
CA TYR A 24 -0.66 11.88 -2.62
C TYR A 24 0.71 11.34 -2.23
N LYS A 25 1.53 12.10 -1.50
CA LYS A 25 2.81 11.59 -0.95
C LYS A 25 2.61 10.36 -0.08
N LYS A 26 1.57 10.35 0.75
CA LYS A 26 1.23 9.18 1.60
C LYS A 26 0.68 8.01 0.78
N LEU A 27 -0.10 8.27 -0.28
CA LEU A 27 -0.57 7.24 -1.21
C LEU A 27 0.58 6.56 -1.97
N ILE A 28 1.55 7.35 -2.43
CA ILE A 28 2.76 6.84 -3.08
C ILE A 28 3.49 5.91 -2.12
N ARG A 29 3.75 6.38 -0.88
CA ARG A 29 4.46 5.62 0.17
C ARG A 29 3.84 4.26 0.50
N MET A 30 2.54 4.10 0.30
CA MET A 30 1.81 2.88 0.62
C MET A 30 2.01 1.72 -0.37
N ASN A 31 2.70 1.93 -1.50
CA ASN A 31 3.06 0.92 -2.50
C ASN A 31 1.91 -0.05 -2.87
N MET A 32 0.69 0.47 -3.04
CA MET A 32 -0.47 -0.39 -3.28
C MET A 32 -0.44 -1.01 -4.69
N PRO A 33 -0.74 -2.31 -4.85
CA PRO A 33 -0.92 -2.93 -6.15
C PRO A 33 -2.16 -2.36 -6.87
N LEU A 34 -1.98 -2.08 -8.16
CA LEU A 34 -3.07 -1.73 -9.07
C LEU A 34 -3.56 -2.97 -9.83
N ASP A 35 -4.85 -2.99 -10.13
CA ASP A 35 -5.43 -3.94 -11.06
C ASP A 35 -5.26 -3.49 -12.53
N SER A 36 -5.75 -4.31 -13.47
CA SER A 36 -5.65 -4.04 -14.91
C SER A 36 -6.44 -2.81 -15.38
N ALA A 37 -7.38 -2.32 -14.57
CA ALA A 37 -8.16 -1.12 -14.85
C ALA A 37 -7.54 0.15 -14.21
N GLY A 38 -6.40 0.01 -13.53
CA GLY A 38 -5.76 1.11 -12.79
C GLY A 38 -6.50 1.46 -11.49
N THR A 39 -7.34 0.56 -10.98
CA THR A 39 -8.02 0.72 -9.70
C THR A 39 -7.33 -0.10 -8.59
N VAL A 40 -7.62 0.25 -7.34
CA VAL A 40 -7.07 -0.42 -6.15
C VAL A 40 -8.23 -0.98 -5.33
N HIS A 41 -8.08 -2.20 -4.82
CA HIS A 41 -9.07 -2.78 -3.92
C HIS A 41 -9.10 -2.07 -2.56
N PHE A 42 -10.30 -1.98 -1.98
CA PHE A 42 -10.48 -1.36 -0.67
C PHE A 42 -9.66 -2.08 0.42
N THR A 43 -9.66 -3.41 0.44
CA THR A 43 -8.91 -4.21 1.42
C THR A 43 -7.41 -3.94 1.36
N THR A 44 -6.84 -3.83 0.15
CA THR A 44 -5.45 -3.43 -0.08
C THR A 44 -5.17 -2.05 0.49
N THR A 45 -6.09 -1.11 0.23
CA THR A 45 -5.99 0.27 0.72
C THR A 45 -5.98 0.33 2.24
N LEU A 46 -6.91 -0.36 2.88
CA LEU A 46 -7.03 -0.42 4.33
C LEU A 46 -5.78 -1.02 4.97
N PHE A 47 -5.30 -2.15 4.42
CA PHE A 47 -4.09 -2.80 4.90
C PHE A 47 -2.87 -1.89 4.79
N ALA A 48 -2.69 -1.21 3.66
CA ALA A 48 -1.56 -0.32 3.43
C ALA A 48 -1.57 0.91 4.36
N LEU A 49 -2.75 1.48 4.65
CA LEU A 49 -2.90 2.58 5.61
C LEU A 49 -2.52 2.18 7.03
N VAL A 50 -2.95 1.00 7.46
CA VAL A 50 -2.60 0.47 8.79
C VAL A 50 -1.10 0.17 8.85
N ARG A 51 -0.53 -0.47 7.82
CA ARG A 51 0.90 -0.78 7.71
C ARG A 51 1.77 0.47 7.82
N GLU A 52 1.44 1.52 7.05
CA GLU A 52 2.17 2.80 7.07
C GLU A 52 2.04 3.49 8.44
N SER A 53 0.84 3.50 9.03
CA SER A 53 0.61 4.18 10.31
C SER A 53 1.33 3.51 11.48
N LEU A 54 1.53 2.18 11.40
CA LEU A 54 2.24 1.41 12.41
C LEU A 54 3.73 1.20 12.08
N GLY A 55 4.20 1.64 10.90
CA GLY A 55 5.59 1.47 10.48
C GLY A 55 6.02 0.00 10.29
N ILE A 56 5.11 -0.90 9.95
CA ILE A 56 5.40 -2.33 9.86
C ILE A 56 6.20 -2.64 8.59
N LYS A 57 7.45 -3.09 8.75
CA LYS A 57 8.34 -3.45 7.64
C LYS A 57 8.35 -2.34 6.57
N MET A 58 8.60 -1.10 7.00
CA MET A 58 8.73 0.07 6.14
C MET A 58 10.20 0.48 6.04
N ALA A 59 10.61 0.97 4.86
CA ALA A 59 11.97 1.45 4.59
C ALA A 59 11.92 2.57 3.54
N PRO A 60 13.05 3.23 3.22
CA PRO A 60 13.14 4.11 2.06
C PRO A 60 12.73 3.38 0.77
N ALA A 61 12.26 4.14 -0.24
CA ALA A 61 11.70 3.59 -1.48
C ALA A 61 12.62 2.56 -2.17
N GLU A 62 13.92 2.81 -2.15
CA GLU A 62 14.96 1.92 -2.72
C GLU A 62 14.97 0.50 -2.12
N PHE A 63 14.52 0.36 -0.87
CA PHE A 63 14.50 -0.91 -0.13
C PHE A 63 13.09 -1.43 0.13
N MET A 64 12.04 -0.75 -0.34
CA MET A 64 10.66 -1.13 -0.08
C MET A 64 10.32 -2.51 -0.63
N ASP A 65 10.86 -2.89 -1.79
CA ASP A 65 10.62 -4.20 -2.40
C ASP A 65 11.19 -5.34 -1.55
N ILE A 66 12.35 -5.13 -0.92
CA ILE A 66 12.94 -6.08 0.02
C ILE A 66 12.05 -6.23 1.25
N LYS A 67 11.50 -5.12 1.76
CA LYS A 67 10.60 -5.14 2.92
C LYS A 67 9.24 -5.75 2.63
N ASP A 68 8.73 -5.57 1.42
CA ASP A 68 7.52 -6.24 0.95
C ASP A 68 7.73 -7.75 0.91
N ALA A 69 8.88 -8.23 0.42
CA ALA A 69 9.24 -9.64 0.43
C ALA A 69 9.36 -10.21 1.86
N GLU A 70 10.05 -9.51 2.77
CA GLU A 70 10.12 -9.90 4.19
C GLU A 70 8.72 -9.98 4.84
N LEU A 71 7.84 -9.03 4.51
CA LEU A 71 6.48 -8.99 5.03
C LEU A 71 5.64 -10.14 4.47
N ARG A 72 5.82 -10.50 3.19
CA ARG A 72 5.16 -11.67 2.57
C ARG A 72 5.51 -12.95 3.31
N GLU A 73 6.78 -13.17 3.62
CA GLU A 73 7.22 -14.35 4.37
C GLU A 73 6.70 -14.35 5.82
N THR A 74 6.69 -13.19 6.46
CA THR A 74 6.13 -13.03 7.81
C THR A 74 4.63 -13.40 7.84
N ILE A 75 3.85 -12.91 6.88
CA ILE A 75 2.41 -13.21 6.79
C ILE A 75 2.17 -14.69 6.47
N LYS A 76 2.96 -15.29 5.57
CA LYS A 76 2.88 -16.73 5.27
C LYS A 76 3.11 -17.58 6.52
N THR A 77 4.05 -17.16 7.36
CA THR A 77 4.41 -17.88 8.60
C THR A 77 3.33 -17.73 9.67
N LEU A 78 2.80 -16.51 9.87
CA LEU A 78 1.79 -16.23 10.90
C LEU A 78 0.38 -16.69 10.53
N TRP A 79 0.00 -16.56 9.25
CA TRP A 79 -1.35 -16.84 8.74
C TRP A 79 -1.32 -17.71 7.48
N PRO A 80 -0.88 -18.98 7.58
CA PRO A 80 -0.64 -19.84 6.41
C PRO A 80 -1.91 -20.13 5.58
N VAL A 81 -3.10 -20.12 6.18
CA VAL A 81 -4.37 -20.35 5.47
C VAL A 81 -4.82 -19.11 4.71
N GLN A 82 -4.84 -17.95 5.37
CA GLN A 82 -5.24 -16.67 4.77
C GLN A 82 -4.25 -16.19 3.71
N ALA A 83 -2.95 -16.44 3.93
CA ALA A 83 -1.90 -16.09 2.98
C ALA A 83 -2.12 -16.74 1.61
N LYS A 84 -2.55 -18.01 1.56
CA LYS A 84 -2.83 -18.70 0.29
C LYS A 84 -3.91 -18.04 -0.57
N ARG A 85 -4.83 -17.28 0.06
CA ARG A 85 -5.98 -16.68 -0.63
C ARG A 85 -5.82 -15.19 -0.90
N SER A 86 -5.09 -14.48 -0.04
CA SER A 86 -5.21 -13.02 0.06
C SER A 86 -3.87 -12.29 -0.06
N LEU A 87 -2.73 -13.00 -0.10
CA LEU A 87 -1.42 -12.36 -0.04
C LEU A 87 -1.18 -11.42 -1.22
N ASP A 88 -1.55 -11.84 -2.43
CA ASP A 88 -1.37 -11.04 -3.66
C ASP A 88 -2.41 -9.92 -3.82
N LEU A 89 -3.46 -9.93 -2.98
CA LEU A 89 -4.38 -8.81 -2.84
C LEU A 89 -3.79 -7.75 -1.91
N LEU A 90 -3.14 -8.17 -0.82
CA LEU A 90 -2.63 -7.27 0.22
C LEU A 90 -1.30 -6.63 -0.14
N LEU A 91 -0.44 -7.36 -0.84
CA LEU A 91 0.91 -6.94 -1.17
C LEU A 91 1.16 -7.06 -2.68
N PRO A 92 1.99 -6.18 -3.27
CA PRO A 92 2.41 -6.33 -4.65
C PRO A 92 2.98 -7.74 -4.89
N PRO A 93 2.60 -8.41 -5.99
CA PRO A 93 3.24 -9.67 -6.36
C PRO A 93 4.68 -9.41 -6.79
N ASP A 94 5.52 -10.44 -6.62
CA ASP A 94 6.94 -10.40 -6.99
C ASP A 94 7.14 -10.21 -8.52
N SER A 95 6.11 -10.54 -9.32
CA SER A 95 6.07 -10.37 -10.77
C SER A 95 5.35 -9.09 -11.20
N GLY A 96 6.09 -7.98 -11.27
CA GLY A 96 5.91 -6.91 -12.28
C GLY A 96 4.55 -6.22 -12.42
N LYS A 97 3.61 -6.33 -11.48
CA LYS A 97 2.40 -5.48 -11.51
C LYS A 97 2.77 -4.02 -11.27
N LEU A 98 2.08 -3.13 -11.97
CA LEU A 98 2.20 -1.68 -11.83
C LEU A 98 2.02 -1.28 -10.36
N LYS A 99 3.13 -0.88 -9.74
CA LYS A 99 3.16 -0.31 -8.39
C LYS A 99 2.92 1.19 -8.48
N LEU A 100 2.15 1.74 -7.53
CA LEU A 100 1.91 3.20 -7.47
C LEU A 100 3.23 4.00 -7.44
N PHE A 101 4.26 3.46 -6.78
CA PHE A 101 5.62 4.03 -6.78
C PHE A 101 6.25 4.06 -8.17
N TYR A 102 6.14 2.98 -8.96
CA TYR A 102 6.76 2.89 -10.28
C TYR A 102 6.05 3.77 -11.32
N ILE A 103 4.74 3.97 -11.20
CA ILE A 103 3.99 4.89 -12.08
C ILE A 103 4.46 6.34 -11.88
N ILE A 104 4.76 6.72 -10.63
CA ILE A 104 5.03 8.12 -10.28
C ILE A 104 6.54 8.41 -10.25
N GLY A 105 7.39 7.40 -10.05
CA GLY A 105 8.85 7.47 -10.22
C GLY A 105 9.31 7.58 -11.68
N LEU A 106 8.40 7.44 -12.65
CA LEU A 106 8.62 7.87 -14.05
C LEU A 106 8.40 9.39 -14.24
N CYS A 107 8.03 10.11 -13.18
CA CYS A 107 7.71 11.54 -13.20
C CYS A 107 8.74 12.43 -12.48
N GLU A 108 9.90 11.90 -12.10
CA GLU A 108 11.10 12.70 -11.76
C GLU A 108 12.10 12.71 -12.92
#